data_AF-A0A7K3ZJ01-F1
#
_entry.id   AF-A0A7K3ZJ01-F1
#
_cell.length_a   1.000
_cell.length_b   1.000
_cell.length_c   1.000
_cell.angle_alpha   90.00
_cell.angle_beta   90.00
_cell.angle_gamma   90.00
#
_symmetry.space_group_name_H-M   'P 1'
#
loop_
_entity.id
_entity.type
_entity.pdbx_description
1 polymer ?
#
loop_
_entity_poly.entity_id
_entity_poly.type
_entity_poly.pdbx_seq_one_letter_code
_entity_poly.pdbx_strand_id
1 'polypeptide(L)' 'MESEKRAEEIQGELESKFRSIGKGKYGRILKMARTPTRDEYKKTVYITGIGIILLGAVGFAIMWAMIYLPTYF' A
#
# COMPACT_ATOMS: atom_id res chain seq x y z
N MET A 1 -10.16 -42.54 -7.77
CA MET A 1 -8.98 -42.90 -8.59
C MET A 1 -8.51 -41.79 -9.53
N GLU A 2 -9.34 -41.26 -10.45
CA GLU A 2 -8.90 -40.17 -11.37
C GLU A 2 -8.80 -38.80 -10.68
N SER A 3 -9.69 -38.50 -9.72
CA SER A 3 -9.65 -37.27 -8.92
C SER A 3 -8.42 -37.17 -8.02
N GLU A 4 -7.97 -38.29 -7.47
CA GLU A 4 -6.81 -38.37 -6.57
C GLU A 4 -5.50 -38.07 -7.31
N LYS A 5 -5.35 -38.59 -8.53
CA LYS A 5 -4.18 -38.32 -9.38
C LYS A 5 -4.10 -36.84 -9.79
N ARG A 6 -5.23 -36.22 -10.16
CA ARG A 6 -5.28 -34.78 -10.48
C ARG A 6 -4.96 -33.91 -9.27
N ALA A 7 -5.40 -34.31 -8.07
CA ALA A 7 -5.08 -33.60 -6.84
C ALA A 7 -3.58 -33.67 -6.50
N GLU A 8 -2.95 -34.83 -6.72
CA GLU A 8 -1.51 -35.03 -6.49
C GLU A 8 -0.65 -34.26 -7.49
N GLU A 9 -1.04 -34.21 -8.76
CA GLU A 9 -0.37 -33.42 -9.80
C GLU A 9 -0.46 -31.90 -9.53
N ILE A 10 -1.66 -31.41 -9.17
CA ILE A 10 -1.87 -29.99 -8.84
C ILE A 10 -1.10 -29.60 -7.56
N GLN A 11 -1.03 -30.48 -6.56
CA GLN A 11 -0.23 -30.22 -5.34
C GLN A 11 1.27 -30.15 -5.66
N GLY A 12 1.79 -31.03 -6.52
CA GLY A 12 3.20 -31.03 -6.93
C GLY A 12 3.61 -29.79 -7.73
N GLU A 13 2.77 -29.32 -8.64
CA GLU A 13 3.02 -28.08 -9.40
C GLU A 13 2.89 -26.82 -8.54
N LEU A 14 1.98 -26.81 -7.56
CA LEU A 14 1.81 -25.67 -6.67
C LEU A 14 2.97 -25.55 -5.67
N GLU A 15 3.44 -26.67 -5.09
CA GLU A 15 4.57 -26.67 -4.15
C GLU A 15 5.87 -26.24 -4.83
N SER A 16 6.11 -26.70 -6.06
CA SER A 16 7.30 -26.33 -6.84
C SER A 16 7.31 -24.85 -7.22
N LYS A 17 6.16 -24.26 -7.57
CA LYS A 17 6.04 -22.81 -7.78
C LYS A 17 6.23 -22.01 -6.51
N PHE A 18 5.64 -22.44 -5.38
CA PHE A 18 5.78 -21.73 -4.10
C PHE A 18 7.22 -21.76 -3.58
N ARG A 19 7.98 -22.83 -3.84
CA ARG A 19 9.40 -22.95 -3.45
C ARG A 19 10.30 -21.94 -4.19
N SER A 20 9.93 -21.51 -5.39
CA SER A 20 10.67 -20.52 -6.18
C SER A 20 10.26 -19.05 -5.90
N ILE A 21 9.03 -18.83 -5.43
CA ILE A 21 8.46 -17.48 -5.23
C ILE A 21 9.11 -16.71 -4.06
N GLY A 22 9.76 -17.41 -3.13
CA GLY A 22 10.36 -16.79 -1.92
C GLY A 22 11.87 -16.52 -1.97
N LYS A 23 12.59 -17.01 -2.98
CA LYS A 23 14.07 -16.93 -3.05
C LYS A 23 14.62 -16.15 -4.26
N GLY A 24 13.76 -15.43 -4.99
CA GLY A 24 14.19 -14.53 -6.06
C GLY A 24 14.96 -13.30 -5.57
N LYS A 25 15.56 -12.55 -6.51
CA LYS A 25 16.31 -11.29 -6.27
C LYS A 25 15.57 -10.32 -5.32
N TYR A 26 14.25 -10.20 -5.47
CA TYR A 26 13.41 -9.31 -4.67
C TYR A 26 13.21 -9.76 -3.22
N GLY A 27 13.22 -11.06 -2.94
CA GLY A 27 13.12 -11.58 -1.57
C GLY A 27 14.36 -11.24 -0.72
N ARG A 28 15.54 -11.14 -1.34
CA ARG A 28 16.76 -10.66 -0.68
C ARG A 28 16.71 -9.16 -0.40
N ILE A 29 16.15 -8.38 -1.33
CA ILE A 29 16.02 -6.93 -1.21
C ILE A 29 15.03 -6.55 -0.10
N LEU A 30 13.87 -7.20 -0.04
CA LEU A 30 12.89 -7.02 1.04
C LEU A 30 13.46 -7.38 2.42
N LYS A 31 14.31 -8.41 2.49
CA LYS A 31 15.01 -8.78 3.74
C LYS A 31 16.13 -7.81 4.12
N MET A 32 16.70 -7.09 3.16
CA MET A 32 17.69 -6.02 3.41
C MET A 32 17.03 -4.67 3.72
N ALA A 33 15.74 -4.50 3.43
CA ALA A 33 15.03 -3.27 3.77
C ALA A 33 14.90 -3.12 5.28
N ARG A 34 15.22 -1.93 5.80
CA ARG A 34 15.08 -1.63 7.22
C ARG A 34 13.60 -1.49 7.56
N THR A 35 13.10 -2.36 8.45
CA THR A 35 11.76 -2.17 9.02
C THR A 35 11.76 -0.87 9.84
N PRO A 36 10.82 0.06 9.58
CA PRO A 36 10.80 1.34 10.29
C PRO A 36 10.52 1.11 11.79
N THR A 37 11.15 1.91 12.64
CA THR A 37 10.82 1.93 14.06
C THR A 37 9.45 2.60 14.28
N ARG A 38 8.78 2.28 15.39
CA ARG A 38 7.46 2.85 15.71
C ARG A 38 7.49 4.37 15.78
N ASP A 39 8.58 4.97 16.22
CA ASP A 39 8.72 6.43 16.32
C ASP A 39 8.95 7.09 14.96
N GLU A 40 9.77 6.51 14.08
CA GLU A 40 9.95 6.97 12.70
C GLU A 40 8.62 6.92 11.93
N TYR A 41 7.86 5.82 12.09
CA TYR A 41 6.55 5.68 11.48
C TYR A 41 5.57 6.74 11.97
N LYS A 42 5.45 6.93 13.29
CA LYS A 42 4.56 7.94 13.88
C LYS A 42 4.91 9.34 13.38
N LYS A 43 6.18 9.75 13.41
CA LYS A 43 6.61 11.07 12.92
C LYS A 43 6.22 11.28 11.46
N THR A 44 6.45 10.27 10.62
CA THR A 44 6.09 10.32 9.19
C THR A 44 4.58 10.51 9.02
N VAL A 45 3.77 9.71 9.71
CA VAL A 45 2.30 9.81 9.66
C VAL A 45 1.80 11.16 10.15
N TYR A 46 2.39 11.74 11.19
CA TYR A 46 2.01 13.08 11.65
C TYR A 46 2.30 14.16 10.60
N ILE A 47 3.49 14.13 10.00
CA ILE A 47 3.87 15.12 8.98
C ILE A 47 2.99 14.99 7.74
N THR A 48 2.76 13.76 7.25
CA THR A 48 1.90 13.54 6.09
C THR A 48 0.44 13.87 6.39
N GLY A 49 -0.05 13.52 7.58
CA GLY A 49 -1.40 13.85 8.03
C GLY A 49 -1.65 15.36 8.07
N ILE A 50 -0.72 16.14 8.63
CA ILE A 50 -0.80 17.60 8.64
C ILE A 50 -0.79 18.16 7.21
N GLY A 51 0.07 17.63 6.34
CA GLY A 51 0.14 18.05 4.94
C GLY A 51 -1.18 17.83 4.18
N ILE A 52 -1.81 16.67 4.35
CA ILE A 52 -3.10 16.35 3.72
C ILE A 52 -4.19 17.29 4.22
N ILE A 53 -4.24 17.57 5.53
CA ILE A 53 -5.22 18.48 6.11
C ILE A 53 -5.03 19.90 5.58
N LEU A 54 -3.79 20.40 5.52
CA LEU A 54 -3.51 21.74 5.01
C LEU A 54 -3.87 21.89 3.53
N LEU A 55 -3.46 20.94 2.69
CA LEU A 55 -3.80 20.96 1.26
C LEU A 55 -5.31 20.86 1.04
N GLY A 56 -5.99 20.00 1.79
CA GLY A 56 -7.45 19.87 1.76
C GLY A 56 -8.14 21.16 2.19
N ALA A 57 -7.68 21.81 3.27
CA ALA A 57 -8.24 23.07 3.75
C ALA A 57 -8.06 24.22 2.76
N VAL A 58 -6.88 24.32 2.11
CA VAL A 58 -6.62 25.33 1.08
C VAL A 58 -7.52 25.10 -0.14
N GLY A 59 -7.60 23.87 -0.65
CA GLY A 59 -8.49 23.53 -1.76
C GLY A 59 -9.96 23.79 -1.42
N PHE A 60 -10.37 23.44 -0.20
CA PHE A 60 -11.71 23.71 0.31
C PHE A 60 -12.00 25.21 0.43
N ALA A 61 -11.05 26.01 0.92
CA ALA A 61 -11.19 27.46 1.02
C ALA A 61 -11.37 28.12 -0.35
N ILE A 62 -10.62 27.67 -1.37
CA ILE A 62 -10.77 28.16 -2.75
C ILE A 62 -12.16 27.81 -3.30
N MET A 63 -12.59 26.55 -3.13
CA MET A 63 -13.94 26.13 -3.53
C MET A 63 -15.01 26.96 -2.81
N TRP A 64 -14.85 27.15 -1.49
CA TRP A 64 -15.81 27.88 -0.68
C TRP A 64 -15.91 29.35 -1.11
N ALA A 65 -14.77 30.00 -1.34
CA ALA A 65 -14.72 31.36 -1.87
C ALA A 65 -15.40 31.44 -3.25
N MET A 66 -15.11 30.52 -4.17
CA MET A 66 -15.68 30.52 -5.53
C MET A 66 -17.19 30.30 -5.53
N ILE A 67 -17.74 29.51 -4.61
CA ILE A 67 -19.19 29.25 -4.54
C ILE A 67 -19.95 30.45 -3.96
N TYR A 68 -19.40 31.10 -2.93
CA TYR A 68 -20.10 32.17 -2.21
C TYR A 68 -19.89 33.56 -2.82
N LEU A 69 -18.74 33.85 -3.45
CA LEU A 69 -18.52 35.12 -4.16
C LEU A 69 -19.62 35.48 -5.17
N PRO A 70 -20.06 34.59 -6.09
CA PRO A 70 -21.09 34.90 -7.07
C PRO A 70 -22.51 34.92 -6.50
N THR A 71 -22.69 34.57 -5.22
CA THR A 71 -23.99 34.70 -4.54
C THR A 71 -24.14 36.08 -3.89
N TYR A 72 -23.02 36.76 -3.59
CA TYR A 72 -23.02 38.10 -2.98
C TYR A 72 -22.88 39.26 -4.00
N PHE A 73 -22.64 38.97 -5.29
CA PHE A 73 -22.51 39.92 -6.39
C PHE A 73 -23.39 39.49 -7.57
#